data_AF-A0A3B8VGJ9-F1
#
_entry.id   AF-A0A3B8VGJ9-F1
#
_cell.length_a   1.000
_cell.length_b   1.000
_cell.length_c   1.000
_cell.angle_alpha   90.00
_cell.angle_beta   90.00
_cell.angle_gamma   90.00
#
_symmetry.space_group_name_H-M   'P 1'
#
loop_
_entity.id
_entity.type
_entity.pdbx_description
1 polymer ?
#
loop_
_entity_poly.entity_id
_entity_poly.type
_entity_poly.pdbx_seq_one_letter_code
_entity_poly.pdbx_strand_id
1 'polypeptide(L)'
;MFAKRSVIGLYTDEEAAASALDALREAGYDQGEYEVLTGTPYPEGTFGEEEPKHTLYRWPLIGAACGFIVGLVLTSGTQLAYPLVTGGKPVLSIPPM
;
A
#
# COMPACT_ATOMS: atom_id res chain seq x y z
N MET A 1 10.56 39.27 7.10
CA MET A 1 9.31 38.84 7.77
C MET A 1 9.15 37.36 7.46
N PHE A 2 9.39 36.47 8.42
CA PHE A 2 9.14 35.04 8.21
C PHE A 2 7.62 34.86 8.12
N ALA A 3 7.11 34.58 6.92
CA ALA A 3 5.72 34.18 6.75
C ALA A 3 5.49 32.91 7.58
N LYS A 4 4.45 32.89 8.42
CA LYS A 4 4.09 31.69 9.19
C LYS A 4 3.85 30.56 8.19
N ARG A 5 4.70 29.52 8.24
CA ARG A 5 4.75 28.43 7.25
C ARG A 5 3.80 27.27 7.59
N SER A 6 3.37 27.16 8.84
CA SER A 6 2.36 26.20 9.29
C SER A 6 1.67 26.70 10.56
N VAL A 7 0.49 26.15 10.83
CA VAL A 7 -0.28 26.35 12.06
C VAL A 7 -0.57 24.97 12.65
N ILE A 8 -0.47 24.81 13.97
CA ILE A 8 -0.83 23.58 14.68
C ILE A 8 -1.93 23.92 15.67
N GLY A 9 -3.07 23.23 15.56
CA GLY A 9 -4.12 23.24 16.57
C GLY A 9 -3.95 22.03 17.48
N LEU A 10 -3.87 22.25 18.79
CA LEU A 10 -3.83 21.16 19.78
C LEU A 10 -5.20 21.07 20.45
N TYR A 11 -5.82 19.90 20.35
CA TYR A 11 -7.13 19.62 20.91
C TYR A 11 -7.02 18.46 21.90
N THR A 12 -7.69 18.58 23.04
CA THR A 12 -7.78 17.52 24.06
C THR A 12 -9.06 16.70 23.93
N ASP A 13 -9.99 17.15 23.09
CA ASP A 13 -11.34 16.63 22.91
C ASP A 13 -11.57 16.40 21.41
N GLU A 14 -12.07 15.22 21.08
CA GLU A 14 -12.28 14.78 19.70
C GLU A 14 -13.34 15.61 18.96
N GLU A 15 -14.40 16.05 19.65
CA GLU A 15 -15.49 16.83 19.06
C GLU A 15 -15.00 18.23 18.69
N ALA A 16 -14.16 18.83 19.54
CA ALA A 16 -13.52 20.10 19.26
C ALA A 16 -12.56 20.02 18.06
N ALA A 17 -11.84 18.91 17.91
CA ALA A 17 -10.97 18.66 16.76
C ALA A 17 -11.79 18.48 15.46
N ALA A 18 -12.84 17.67 15.51
CA ALA A 18 -13.75 17.46 14.38
C ALA A 18 -14.40 18.76 13.92
N SER A 19 -14.92 19.56 14.86
CA SER A 19 -15.51 20.87 14.57
C SER A 19 -14.52 21.83 13.90
N ALA A 20 -13.24 21.79 14.29
CA ALA A 20 -12.20 22.62 13.69
C ALA A 20 -11.90 22.20 12.24
N LEU A 21 -11.88 20.90 11.97
CA LEU A 21 -11.66 20.36 10.62
C LEU A 21 -12.84 20.66 9.70
N ASP A 22 -14.07 20.58 10.22
CA ASP A 22 -15.27 21.03 9.50
C ASP A 22 -15.20 22.51 9.12
N ALA A 23 -14.78 23.37 10.06
CA ALA A 23 -14.59 24.80 9.79
C ALA A 23 -13.50 25.07 8.73
N LEU A 24 -12.41 24.28 8.70
CA LEU A 24 -11.39 24.37 7.67
C LEU A 24 -11.93 23.95 6.30
N ARG A 25 -12.71 22.88 6.25
CA ARG A 25 -13.37 22.43 5.03
C ARG A 25 -14.39 23.46 4.52
N GLU A 26 -15.20 24.04 5.39
CA GLU A 26 -16.15 25.12 5.05
C GLU A 26 -15.43 26.39 4.58
N ALA A 27 -14.24 26.68 5.10
CA ALA A 27 -13.39 27.77 4.64
C ALA A 27 -12.72 27.50 3.28
N GLY A 28 -12.87 26.31 2.72
CA GLY A 28 -12.40 25.93 1.39
C GLY A 28 -10.97 25.40 1.34
N TYR A 29 -10.39 24.99 2.47
CA TYR A 29 -9.11 24.27 2.47
C TYR A 29 -9.29 22.85 1.95
N ASP A 30 -8.38 22.42 1.08
CA ASP A 30 -8.34 21.06 0.55
C ASP A 30 -7.81 20.09 1.62
N GLN A 31 -8.24 18.82 1.56
CA GLN A 31 -7.81 17.81 2.53
C GLN A 31 -6.30 17.54 2.48
N GLY A 32 -5.64 17.83 1.36
CA GLY A 32 -4.18 17.76 1.27
C GLY A 32 -3.43 18.88 2.00
N GLU A 33 -4.13 19.89 2.53
CA GLU A 33 -3.52 21.07 3.18
C GLU A 33 -3.40 20.94 4.70
N TYR A 34 -4.05 19.93 5.30
CA TYR A 34 -4.00 19.66 6.73
C TYR A 34 -3.85 18.16 7.02
N GLU A 35 -3.21 17.84 8.14
CA GLU A 35 -2.98 16.47 8.58
C GLU A 35 -3.43 16.33 10.04
N VAL A 36 -4.19 15.27 10.33
CA VAL A 36 -4.64 14.97 11.69
C VAL A 36 -3.66 14.00 12.33
N LEU A 37 -3.04 14.43 13.43
CA LEU A 37 -2.14 13.59 14.21
C LEU A 37 -2.81 13.18 15.50
N THR A 38 -3.16 11.90 15.62
CA THR A 38 -3.80 11.34 16.82
C THR A 38 -2.88 10.32 17.51
N GLY A 39 -2.83 10.38 18.84
CA GLY A 39 -2.17 9.36 19.67
C GLY A 39 -3.05 8.15 19.97
N THR A 40 -4.34 8.21 19.60
CA THR A 40 -5.34 7.16 19.80
C THR A 40 -5.86 6.65 18.46
N PRO A 41 -6.13 5.34 18.33
CA PRO A 41 -6.59 4.76 17.07
C PRO A 41 -8.06 5.09 16.85
N TYR A 42 -8.34 6.16 16.11
CA TYR A 42 -9.69 6.45 15.60
C TYR A 42 -9.92 5.75 14.25
N PRO A 43 -11.14 5.25 13.98
CA PRO A 43 -11.50 4.77 12.65
C PRO A 43 -11.25 5.82 11.56
N GLU A 44 -10.91 5.38 10.36
CA GLU A 44 -10.79 6.27 9.21
C GLU A 44 -12.12 7.02 8.97
N GLY A 45 -12.03 8.30 8.63
CA GLY A 45 -13.19 9.16 8.43
C GLY A 45 -13.85 9.69 9.71
N THR A 46 -13.33 9.38 10.91
CA THR A 46 -13.83 9.96 12.19
C THR A 46 -13.81 11.49 12.16
N PHE A 47 -12.83 12.06 11.45
CA PHE A 47 -12.64 13.50 11.32
C PHE A 47 -13.05 14.06 9.95
N GLY A 48 -13.82 13.29 9.16
CA GLY A 48 -14.22 13.69 7.81
C GLY A 48 -13.11 13.60 6.75
N GLU A 49 -12.01 12.93 7.08
CA GLU A 49 -10.90 12.62 6.16
C GLU A 49 -11.39 11.69 5.03
N GLU A 50 -10.94 11.93 3.79
CA GLU A 50 -11.14 10.97 2.70
C GLU A 50 -10.38 9.68 3.02
N GLU A 51 -11.03 8.55 2.77
CA GLU A 51 -10.45 7.23 2.95
C GLU A 51 -9.17 7.13 2.08
N PRO A 52 -7.98 6.97 2.70
CA PRO A 52 -6.72 6.94 1.96
C PRO A 52 -6.73 5.75 1.01
N LYS A 53 -6.84 6.02 -0.29
CA LYS A 53 -6.85 5.00 -1.33
C LYS A 53 -5.47 4.35 -1.44
N HIS A 54 -5.23 3.30 -0.66
CA HIS A 54 -3.98 2.57 -0.78
C HIS A 54 -3.94 1.82 -2.13
N THR A 55 -2.83 1.92 -2.85
CA THR A 55 -2.58 1.13 -4.06
C THR A 55 -1.36 0.23 -3.93
N LEU A 56 -0.76 0.21 -2.73
CA LEU A 56 0.51 -0.46 -2.46
C LEU A 56 0.43 -1.97 -2.71
N TYR A 57 -0.73 -2.59 -2.46
CA TYR A 57 -0.97 -4.02 -2.69
C TYR A 57 -0.72 -4.49 -4.13
N ARG A 58 -0.77 -3.57 -5.11
CA ARG A 58 -0.56 -3.89 -6.53
C ARG A 58 0.88 -4.29 -6.83
N TRP A 59 1.85 -3.69 -6.15
CA TRP A 59 3.27 -3.93 -6.42
C TRP A 59 3.74 -5.33 -6.01
N PRO A 60 3.42 -5.84 -4.80
CA PRO A 60 3.71 -7.22 -4.44
C PRO A 60 3.04 -8.23 -5.37
N LEU A 61 1.81 -7.95 -5.83
CA LEU A 61 1.09 -8.86 -6.72
C LEU A 61 1.78 -8.98 -8.09
N ILE A 62 2.22 -7.86 -8.66
CA ILE A 62 2.98 -7.85 -9.91
C ILE A 62 4.32 -8.57 -9.72
N GLY A 63 5.02 -8.29 -8.62
CA GLY A 63 6.28 -8.96 -8.30
C GLY A 63 6.12 -10.48 -8.18
N ALA A 64 5.06 -10.94 -7.51
CA ALA A 64 4.75 -12.36 -7.37
C ALA A 64 4.45 -13.01 -8.73
N ALA A 65 3.68 -12.36 -9.60
CA ALA A 65 3.40 -12.85 -10.94
C ALA A 65 4.68 -12.96 -11.80
N CYS A 66 5.53 -11.92 -11.79
CA CYS A 66 6.81 -11.95 -12.49
C CYS A 66 7.73 -13.06 -11.96
N GLY A 67 7.88 -13.18 -10.64
CA GLY A 67 8.71 -14.22 -10.02
C GLY A 67 8.20 -15.63 -10.33
N PHE A 68 6.89 -15.84 -10.32
CA PHE A 68 6.26 -17.11 -10.68
C PHE A 68 6.54 -17.50 -12.14
N ILE A 69 6.35 -16.57 -13.08
CA ILE A 69 6.62 -16.80 -14.51
C ILE A 69 8.10 -17.09 -14.73
N VAL A 70 9.00 -16.30 -14.14
CA VAL A 70 10.45 -16.50 -14.26
C VAL A 70 10.85 -17.86 -13.69
N GLY A 71 10.30 -18.25 -12.53
CA GLY A 71 10.54 -19.56 -11.93
C GLY A 71 10.16 -20.70 -12.87
N LEU A 72 8.94 -20.65 -13.44
CA LEU A 72 8.48 -21.67 -14.40
C LEU A 72 9.36 -21.72 -15.65
N VAL A 73 9.67 -20.57 -16.25
CA VAL A 73 10.50 -20.49 -17.47
C VAL A 73 11.90 -21.01 -17.20
N LEU A 74 12.50 -20.68 -16.05
CA LEU A 74 13.84 -21.16 -15.71
C LEU A 74 13.83 -22.67 -15.48
N THR A 75 12.91 -23.21 -14.68
CA THR A 75 12.88 -24.66 -14.39
C THR A 75 12.52 -25.49 -15.62
N SER A 76 11.52 -25.07 -16.39
CA SER A 76 11.13 -25.78 -17.61
C SER A 76 12.17 -25.61 -18.71
N GLY A 77 12.76 -24.42 -18.85
CA GLY A 77 13.81 -24.13 -19.81
C GLY A 77 15.08 -24.94 -19.56
N THR A 78 15.52 -25.06 -18.30
CA THR A 78 16.70 -25.88 -17.96
C THR A 78 16.44 -27.37 -18.19
N GLN A 79 15.26 -27.88 -17.83
CA GLN A 79 14.85 -29.26 -18.10
C GLN A 79 14.85 -29.59 -19.60
N LEU A 80 14.42 -28.67 -20.45
CA LEU A 80 14.41 -28.85 -21.91
C LEU A 80 15.79 -28.71 -22.55
N ALA A 81 16.61 -27.77 -22.06
CA ALA A 81 17.95 -27.53 -22.59
C ALA A 81 18.95 -28.64 -22.21
N TYR A 82 18.80 -29.22 -21.01
CA TYR A 82 19.67 -30.27 -20.48
C TYR A 82 18.83 -31.44 -19.94
N PRO A 83 18.26 -32.27 -20.83
CA PRO A 83 17.39 -33.37 -20.41
C PRO A 83 18.20 -34.45 -19.68
N LEU A 84 18.00 -34.54 -18.36
CA LEU A 84 18.58 -35.58 -17.51
C LEU A 84 17.51 -36.61 -17.15
N VAL A 85 17.73 -37.86 -17.55
CA VAL A 85 16.82 -38.96 -17.20
C VAL A 85 17.12 -39.43 -15.78
N THR A 86 16.34 -38.94 -14.81
CA THR A 86 16.48 -39.30 -13.39
C THR A 86 15.25 -40.04 -12.88
N GLY A 87 15.44 -41.27 -12.39
CA GLY A 87 14.38 -42.03 -11.71
C GLY A 87 13.16 -42.36 -12.56
N GLY A 88 13.29 -42.39 -13.90
CA GLY A 88 12.20 -42.71 -14.84
C GLY A 88 11.11 -41.64 -14.96
N LYS A 89 11.33 -40.44 -14.42
CA LYS A 89 10.36 -39.34 -14.47
C LYS A 89 10.35 -38.63 -15.83
N PRO A 90 9.22 -38.04 -16.23
CA PRO A 90 9.16 -37.18 -17.41
C PRO A 90 10.16 -36.02 -17.31
N VAL A 91 10.75 -35.62 -18.44
CA VAL A 91 11.71 -34.51 -18.52
C VAL A 91 11.08 -33.20 -18.03
N LEU A 92 9.79 -32.99 -18.33
CA LEU A 92 9.00 -31.88 -17.81
C LEU A 92 8.07 -32.41 -16.71
N SER A 93 8.40 -32.18 -15.43
CA SER A 93 7.62 -32.66 -14.28
C SER A 93 6.90 -31.52 -13.56
N ILE A 94 5.71 -31.81 -13.02
CA ILE A 94 4.98 -30.92 -12.10
C ILE A 94 4.74 -31.70 -10.80
N PRO A 95 5.31 -31.30 -9.64
CA PRO A 95 6.18 -30.14 -9.45
C PRO A 95 7.53 -30.28 -10.18
N PRO A 96 8.19 -29.15 -10.53
CA PRO A 96 9.55 -29.17 -11.07
C PRO A 96 10.51 -29.79 -10.04
N MET A 97 11.48 -30.57 -10.51
CA MET A 97 12.53 -31.17 -9.67
C MET A 97 13.71 -30.24 -9.47
#